data_AF-A0A5P8VSK4-F1
#
_entry.id   AF-A0A5P8VSK4-F1
#
_cell.length_a   1.000
_cell.length_b   1.000
_cell.length_c   1.000
_cell.angle_alpha   90.00
_cell.angle_beta   90.00
_cell.angle_gamma   90.00
#
_symmetry.space_group_name_H-M   'P 1'
#
loop_
_entity.id
_entity.type
_entity.pdbx_description
1 polymer ?
#
loop_
_entity_poly.entity_id
_entity_poly.type
_entity_poly.pdbx_seq_one_letter_code
_entity_poly.pdbx_strand_id
1 'polypeptide(L)' 'MSSPVLEKPSTSETSYVLLYNVSWEQLEQLDVALAGTSARLTYLDGILEIMSPLSDDREDSKKTSETPHSLLN' A
#
# COMPACT_ATOMS: atom_id res chain seq x y z
N MET A 1 0.60 -37.71 -16.95
CA MET A 1 -0.43 -37.18 -16.04
C MET A 1 0.13 -35.92 -15.40
N SER A 2 0.09 -34.78 -16.11
CA SER A 2 0.54 -33.50 -15.53
C SER A 2 -0.65 -32.87 -14.81
N SER A 3 -0.56 -32.81 -13.49
CA SER A 3 -1.50 -32.06 -12.66
C SER A 3 -1.38 -30.57 -13.02
N PRO A 4 -2.48 -29.85 -13.26
CA PRO A 4 -2.42 -28.40 -13.36
C PRO A 4 -2.14 -27.86 -11.96
N VAL A 5 -0.95 -27.31 -11.76
CA VAL A 5 -0.66 -26.48 -10.61
C VAL A 5 -1.53 -25.24 -10.77
N LEU A 6 -2.61 -25.19 -9.99
CA LEU A 6 -3.38 -23.97 -9.80
C LEU A 6 -2.48 -23.02 -9.00
N GLU A 7 -1.67 -22.26 -9.70
CA GLU A 7 -0.94 -21.13 -9.14
C GLU A 7 -1.98 -20.23 -8.47
N LYS A 8 -2.01 -20.27 -7.14
CA LYS A 8 -2.80 -19.35 -6.34
C LYS A 8 -2.37 -17.94 -6.78
N PRO A 9 -3.29 -17.06 -7.22
CA PRO A 9 -2.90 -15.70 -7.52
C PRO A 9 -2.29 -15.12 -6.24
N SER A 10 -0.98 -14.90 -6.26
CA SER A 10 -0.29 -14.01 -5.35
C SER A 10 -0.66 -12.57 -5.71
N THR A 11 -1.95 -12.29 -5.86
CA THR A 11 -2.45 -10.94 -5.88
C THR A 11 -2.33 -10.48 -4.45
N SER A 12 -1.29 -9.69 -4.17
CA SER A 12 -1.30 -8.75 -3.07
C SER A 12 -2.66 -8.03 -3.16
N GLU A 13 -3.65 -8.47 -2.38
CA GLU A 13 -5.02 -7.98 -2.44
C GLU A 13 -4.98 -6.50 -2.08
N THR A 14 -4.84 -5.66 -3.09
CA THR A 14 -4.94 -4.22 -2.93
C THR A 14 -6.42 -3.96 -2.73
N SER A 15 -6.84 -4.00 -1.47
CA SER A 15 -8.20 -3.67 -1.08
C SER A 15 -8.42 -2.18 -1.37
N TYR A 16 -9.28 -1.92 -2.35
CA TYR A 16 -9.72 -0.57 -2.69
C TYR A 16 -11.22 -0.43 -2.38
N VAL A 17 -11.61 0.77 -2.00
CA VAL A 17 -13.00 1.13 -1.70
C VAL A 17 -13.42 2.21 -2.68
N LEU A 18 -14.58 2.04 -3.31
CA LEU A 18 -15.19 3.04 -4.19
C LEU A 18 -16.43 3.61 -3.52
N LEU A 19 -16.47 4.93 -3.39
CA LEU A 19 -17.62 5.68 -2.92
C LEU A 19 -18.19 6.49 -4.08
N TYR A 20 -19.51 6.49 -4.23
CA TYR A 20 -20.21 7.18 -5.31
C TYR A 20 -20.97 8.40 -4.77
N ASN A 21 -21.14 9.40 -5.63
CA ASN A 21 -21.86 10.64 -5.31
C ASN A 21 -21.26 11.37 -4.10
N VAL A 22 -19.92 11.38 -4.01
CA VAL A 22 -19.16 12.07 -2.96
C VAL A 22 -19.09 13.55 -3.31
N SER A 23 -19.49 14.41 -2.37
CA SER A 23 -19.32 15.86 -2.52
C SER A 23 -17.91 16.29 -2.13
N TRP A 24 -17.52 17.50 -2.57
CA TRP A 24 -16.21 18.06 -2.22
C TRP A 24 -15.99 18.15 -0.70
N GLU A 25 -17.01 18.59 0.05
CA GLU A 25 -16.94 18.68 1.52
C GLU A 25 -16.70 17.31 2.18
N GLN A 26 -17.29 16.23 1.64
CA GLN A 26 -17.07 14.88 2.14
C GLN A 26 -15.65 14.39 1.86
N LEU A 27 -15.09 14.75 0.70
CA LEU A 27 -13.69 14.47 0.39
C LEU A 27 -12.76 15.17 1.36
N GLU A 28 -12.99 16.46 1.66
CA GLU A 28 -12.15 17.22 2.61
C GLU A 28 -12.18 16.60 4.01
N GLN A 29 -13.34 16.13 4.46
CA GLN A 29 -13.45 15.42 5.74
C GLN A 29 -12.71 14.08 5.73
N LEU A 30 -12.77 13.34 4.62
CA LEU A 30 -12.05 12.07 4.47
C LEU A 30 -10.53 12.26 4.40
N ASP A 31 -10.06 13.29 3.71
CA ASP A 31 -8.64 13.63 3.63
C ASP A 31 -8.07 13.90 5.03
N VAL A 32 -8.78 14.69 5.85
CA VAL A 32 -8.39 14.95 7.24
C VAL A 32 -8.47 13.69 8.11
N ALA A 33 -9.53 12.90 7.96
CA ALA A 33 -9.71 11.66 8.74
C ALA A 33 -8.64 10.61 8.41
N LEU A 34 -8.14 10.61 7.17
CA LEU A 34 -7.13 9.69 6.68
C LEU A 34 -5.71 10.30 6.71
N ALA A 35 -5.56 11.56 7.12
CA ALA A 35 -4.28 12.22 7.34
C ALA A 35 -3.52 11.52 8.49
N GLY A 36 -2.66 10.57 8.14
CA GLY A 36 -1.95 9.71 9.09
C GLY A 36 -2.03 8.23 8.71
N THR A 37 -2.95 7.88 7.82
CA THR A 37 -2.91 6.63 7.09
C THR A 37 -2.15 6.84 5.77
N SER A 38 -1.39 5.84 5.34
CA SER A 38 -0.76 5.84 4.02
C SER A 38 -1.76 5.51 2.89
N ALA A 39 -3.05 5.72 3.12
CA ALA A 39 -4.10 5.46 2.15
C ALA A 39 -4.05 6.51 1.04
N ARG A 40 -4.35 6.08 -0.19
CA ARG A 40 -4.34 6.95 -1.36
C ARG A 40 -5.78 7.23 -1.79
N LEU A 41 -6.14 8.51 -1.81
CA LEU A 41 -7.46 9.02 -2.22
C LEU A 41 -7.39 9.52 -3.67
N THR A 42 -8.30 9.07 -4.53
CA THR A 42 -8.43 9.53 -5.92
C THR A 42 -9.87 9.91 -6.20
N TYR A 43 -10.13 11.15 -6.57
CA TYR A 43 -11.48 11.65 -6.86
C TYR A 43 -11.67 11.94 -8.35
N LEU A 44 -12.76 11.43 -8.92
CA LEU A 44 -13.13 11.63 -10.30
C LEU A 44 -14.66 11.69 -10.44
N ASP A 45 -15.19 12.85 -10.84
CA ASP A 45 -16.61 13.03 -11.19
C ASP A 45 -17.61 12.51 -10.13
N GLY A 46 -17.36 12.82 -8.85
CA GLY A 46 -18.22 12.35 -7.75
C GLY A 46 -17.95 10.92 -7.30
N ILE A 47 -16.96 10.25 -7.89
CA ILE A 47 -16.48 8.93 -7.47
C ILE A 47 -15.18 9.13 -6.71
N LEU A 48 -15.12 8.62 -5.47
CA LEU A 48 -13.91 8.61 -4.65
C LEU A 48 -13.41 7.17 -4.52
N GLU A 49 -12.19 6.95 -5.00
CA GLU A 49 -11.45 5.70 -4.82
C GLU A 49 -10.45 5.86 -3.65
N ILE A 50 -10.50 4.92 -2.72
CA ILE A 50 -9.59 4.85 -1.57
C ILE A 50 -8.82 3.54 -1.70
N MET A 51 -7.53 3.63 -1.99
CA MET A 51 -6.63 2.48 -1.98
C MET A 51 -5.95 2.38 -0.63
N SER A 52 -5.98 1.18 -0.05
CA SER A 52 -5.15 0.86 1.12
C SER A 52 -3.68 1.09 0.78
N PRO A 53 -2.85 1.54 1.73
CA PRO A 53 -1.42 1.48 1.51
C PRO A 53 -1.05 0.07 1.10
N LEU A 54 -0.32 -0.06 0.01
CA LEU A 54 0.43 -1.28 -0.27
C LEU A 54 1.25 -1.51 0.99
N SER A 55 0.93 -2.55 1.75
CA SER A 55 1.65 -2.85 3.00
C SER A 55 3.13 -2.71 2.71
N ASP A 56 3.77 -1.80 3.44
CA ASP A 56 5.20 -1.56 3.42
C ASP A 56 5.88 -2.79 4.06
N ASP A 57 5.77 -3.94 3.39
CA ASP A 57 6.57 -5.14 3.63
C ASP A 57 7.67 -5.21 2.57
N ARG A 58 8.24 -4.05 2.24
CA ARG A 58 9.44 -3.86 1.42
C ARG A 58 10.02 -2.53 1.90
N GLU A 59 11.06 -2.45 2.73
CA GLU A 59 12.30 -3.21 2.73
C GLU A 59 12.98 -3.15 4.13
N ASP A 60 12.68 -4.07 5.04
CA ASP A 60 13.63 -4.44 6.11
C ASP A 60 14.71 -5.36 5.49
N SER A 61 15.53 -4.82 4.60
CA SER A 61 16.69 -5.55 4.03
C SER A 61 17.69 -4.60 3.36
N LYS A 62 18.00 -3.48 3.99
CA LYS A 62 19.33 -2.87 3.78
C LYS A 62 20.07 -2.63 5.08
N LYS A 63 20.17 -3.70 5.86
CA LYS A 63 21.38 -3.95 6.66
C LYS A 63 22.51 -4.26 5.68
N THR A 64 23.04 -3.24 5.01
CA THR A 64 24.36 -3.33 4.41
C THR A 64 25.34 -3.40 5.57
N SER A 65 25.65 -4.63 5.94
CA SER A 65 27.00 -5.09 6.24
C SER A 65 27.79 -4.18 7.18
N GLU A 66 27.56 -4.37 8.48
CA GLU A 66 28.62 -4.72 9.42
C GLU A 66 29.99 -4.89 8.73
N THR A 67 30.82 -3.86 8.82
CA THR A 67 32.22 -3.91 8.47
C THR A 67 33.00 -4.12 9.77
N PRO A 68 33.39 -5.34 10.15
CA PRO A 68 34.40 -5.51 11.19
C PRO A 68 35.78 -5.34 10.53
N HIS A 69 36.20 -4.10 10.26
CA HIS A 69 37.61 -3.87 9.94
C HIS A 69 38.41 -3.67 11.23
N SER A 70 38.75 -4.82 11.79
CA SER A 70 40.02 -5.19 12.40
C SER A 70 40.66 -4.23 13.40
N LEU A 71 40.85 -4.77 14.60
CA LEU A 71 41.93 -4.44 15.52
C LEU A 71 43.30 -4.39 14.81
N LEU A 72 44.22 -3.68 15.48
CA LEU A 72 45.67 -3.52 15.28
C LEU A 72 46.13 -2.44 14.27
N ASN A 73 46.61 -1.32 14.80
CA ASN A 73 48.06 -1.06 14.81
C ASN A 73 48.45 -0.11 15.95
#